data_AF-A0A1G0HC90-F1
#
_entry.id   AF-A0A1G0HC90-F1
#
_cell.length_a   1.000
_cell.length_b   1.000
_cell.length_c   1.000
_cell.angle_alpha   90.00
_cell.angle_beta   90.00
_cell.angle_gamma   90.00
#
_symmetry.space_group_name_H-M   'P 1'
#
loop_
_entity.id
_entity.type
_entity.pdbx_description
1 polymer ?
#
loop_
_entity_poly.entity_id
_entity_poly.type
_entity_poly.pdbx_seq_one_letter_code
_entity_poly.pdbx_strand_id
1 'polypeptide(L)'
;MARHTVKHKSEVDRLEARITTDKKNLLKQAANISGRTLTDFVVDSAYKAAVCVIQEHQQLHLTVNDRDIFIQALSNPPRPSTQLLKAVKVYKKAFTG
;
A
#
# COMPACT_ATOMS: atom_id res chain seq x y z
N MET A 1 13.78 30.17 -3.52
CA MET A 1 13.27 28.80 -3.42
C MET A 1 11.84 28.85 -2.92
N ALA A 2 10.86 28.78 -3.81
CA ALA A 2 9.45 28.86 -3.44
C ALA A 2 8.98 27.46 -2.96
N ARG A 3 8.63 27.36 -1.67
CA ARG A 3 7.92 26.19 -1.14
C ARG A 3 6.53 26.17 -1.78
N HIS A 4 6.31 25.28 -2.75
CA HIS A 4 4.97 24.89 -3.16
C HIS A 4 4.30 24.17 -1.98
N THR A 5 3.53 24.91 -1.17
CA THR A 5 2.54 24.31 -0.30
C THR A 5 1.36 23.93 -1.16
N VAL A 6 1.28 22.66 -1.57
CA VAL A 6 0.06 22.12 -2.16
C VAL A 6 -1.03 22.25 -1.09
N LYS A 7 -1.91 23.22 -1.27
CA LYS A 7 -3.17 23.32 -0.53
C LYS A 7 -3.99 22.10 -0.96
N HIS A 8 -3.96 21.02 -0.19
CA HIS A 8 -4.97 19.98 -0.33
C HIS A 8 -6.31 20.59 0.08
N LYS A 9 -7.12 20.95 -0.92
CA LYS A 9 -8.54 21.15 -0.73
C LYS A 9 -9.07 19.82 -0.18
N SER A 10 -9.48 19.81 1.08
CA SER A 10 -10.15 18.66 1.70
C SER A 10 -11.51 18.52 1.05
N GLU A 11 -11.56 17.90 -0.13
CA GLU A 11 -12.83 17.54 -0.77
C GLU A 11 -13.47 16.45 0.08
N VAL A 12 -14.68 16.72 0.56
CA VAL A 12 -15.46 15.78 1.36
C VAL A 12 -16.27 14.93 0.39
N ASP A 13 -15.83 13.70 0.18
CA ASP A 13 -16.53 12.72 -0.64
C ASP A 13 -17.39 11.76 0.20
N ARG A 14 -18.45 11.24 -0.42
CA ARG A 14 -19.37 10.29 0.24
C ARG A 14 -18.98 8.85 -0.12
N LEU A 15 -18.80 8.03 0.91
CA LEU A 15 -18.68 6.58 0.76
C LEU A 15 -20.07 5.94 0.83
N GLU A 16 -20.54 5.36 -0.27
CA GLU A 16 -21.81 4.65 -0.33
C GLU A 16 -21.61 3.13 -0.24
N ALA A 17 -22.30 2.47 0.70
CA ALA A 17 -22.25 1.02 0.85
C ALA A 17 -23.60 0.46 1.29
N ARG A 18 -23.99 -0.68 0.72
CA ARG A 18 -25.14 -1.47 1.16
C ARG A 18 -24.66 -2.61 2.04
N ILE A 19 -25.26 -2.74 3.22
CA ILE A 19 -24.97 -3.80 4.18
C ILE A 19 -26.28 -4.43 4.67
N THR A 20 -26.20 -5.70 5.09
CA THR A 20 -27.32 -6.38 5.73
C THR A 20 -27.59 -5.81 7.12
N THR A 21 -28.79 -6.05 7.64
CA THR A 21 -29.18 -5.65 8.99
C THR A 21 -28.23 -6.22 10.05
N ASP A 22 -27.83 -7.48 9.90
CA ASP A 22 -26.93 -8.15 10.85
C ASP A 22 -25.55 -7.48 10.90
N LYS A 23 -24.98 -7.17 9.72
CA LYS A 23 -23.71 -6.42 9.64
C LYS A 23 -23.84 -5.04 10.28
N LYS A 24 -24.97 -4.35 10.05
CA LYS A 24 -25.22 -3.04 10.68
C LYS A 24 -25.29 -3.15 12.21
N ASN A 25 -25.94 -4.18 12.73
CA ASN A 25 -26.08 -4.38 14.17
C ASN A 25 -24.72 -4.69 14.83
N LEU A 26 -23.92 -5.55 14.20
CA LEU A 26 -22.56 -5.86 14.66
C LEU A 26 -21.68 -4.59 14.70
N LEU A 27 -21.69 -3.80 13.62
CA LEU A 27 -20.92 -2.54 13.56
C LEU A 27 -21.40 -1.53 14.61
N LYS A 28 -22.70 -1.45 14.88
CA LYS A 28 -23.24 -0.60 15.95
C LYS A 28 -22.76 -1.04 17.33
N GLN A 29 -22.78 -2.34 17.61
CA GLN A 29 -22.29 -2.87 18.87
C GLN A 29 -20.79 -2.56 19.05
N ALA A 30 -19.99 -2.75 18.02
CA ALA A 30 -18.56 -2.43 18.05
C ALA A 30 -18.30 -0.92 18.24
N ALA A 31 -19.09 -0.07 17.58
CA ALA A 31 -19.04 1.39 17.75
C ALA A 31 -19.37 1.81 19.19
N ASN A 32 -20.42 1.23 19.77
CA ASN A 32 -20.81 1.48 21.17
C ASN A 32 -19.72 1.06 22.16
N ILE A 33 -19.12 -0.13 21.98
CA ILE A 33 -18.00 -0.61 22.81
C ILE A 33 -16.81 0.36 22.70
N SER A 34 -16.58 0.92 21.51
CA SER A 34 -15.50 1.85 21.22
C SER A 34 -15.81 3.29 21.65
N GLY A 35 -16.98 3.58 22.22
CA GLY A 35 -17.36 4.92 22.68
C GLY A 35 -17.53 5.95 21.56
N ARG A 36 -17.84 5.53 20.33
CA ARG A 36 -17.93 6.41 19.16
C ARG A 36 -19.16 6.14 18.31
N THR A 37 -19.49 7.07 17.42
CA THR A 37 -20.63 6.92 16.51
C THR A 37 -20.39 5.80 15.50
N LEU A 38 -21.47 5.21 14.97
CA LEU A 38 -21.35 4.20 13.91
C LEU A 38 -20.58 4.72 12.69
N THR A 39 -20.86 5.95 12.26
CA THR A 39 -20.20 6.55 11.10
C THR A 39 -18.71 6.71 11.35
N ASP A 40 -18.31 7.28 12.49
CA ASP A 40 -16.91 7.44 12.87
C ASP A 40 -16.20 6.07 12.97
N PHE A 41 -16.85 5.09 13.60
CA PHE A 41 -16.34 3.73 13.67
C PHE A 41 -16.05 3.14 12.28
N VAL A 42 -17.00 3.26 11.36
CA VAL A 42 -16.89 2.66 10.02
C VAL A 42 -15.82 3.36 9.20
N VAL A 43 -15.77 4.69 9.22
CA VAL A 43 -14.77 5.47 8.47
C VAL A 43 -13.36 5.17 8.97
N ASP A 44 -13.12 5.22 10.28
CA ASP A 44 -11.81 4.92 10.86
C ASP A 44 -11.40 3.46 10.64
N SER A 45 -12.33 2.51 10.77
CA SER A 45 -12.02 1.10 10.53
C SER A 45 -11.68 0.82 9.07
N ALA A 46 -12.41 1.42 8.13
CA ALA A 46 -12.11 1.30 6.70
C ALA A 46 -10.76 1.94 6.36
N TYR A 47 -10.46 3.10 6.94
CA TYR A 47 -9.16 3.76 6.76
C TYR A 47 -8.00 2.91 7.27
N LYS A 48 -8.10 2.37 8.49
CA LYS A 48 -7.09 1.48 9.08
C LYS A 48 -6.86 0.23 8.23
N ALA A 49 -7.93 -0.40 7.75
CA ALA A 49 -7.83 -1.55 6.87
C ALA A 49 -7.12 -1.20 5.54
N ALA A 50 -7.46 -0.05 4.94
CA ALA A 50 -6.81 0.42 3.71
C ALA A 50 -5.31 0.66 3.92
N VAL A 51 -4.92 1.32 5.02
CA VAL A 51 -3.51 1.54 5.37
C VAL A 51 -2.76 0.22 5.50
N CYS A 52 -3.34 -0.75 6.21
CA CYS A 52 -2.73 -2.07 6.41
C CYS A 52 -2.50 -2.78 5.07
N VAL A 53 -3.53 -2.86 4.22
CA VAL A 53 -3.44 -3.50 2.90
C VAL A 53 -2.39 -2.83 2.02
N ILE A 54 -2.34 -1.48 2.00
CA ILE A 54 -1.35 -0.75 1.21
C ILE A 54 0.07 -1.05 1.73
N GLN A 55 0.27 -1.05 3.05
CA GLN A 55 1.57 -1.34 3.65
C GLN A 55 2.02 -2.77 3.34
N GLU A 56 1.14 -3.75 3.51
CA GLU A 56 1.43 -5.16 3.19
C GLU A 56 1.87 -5.35 1.74
N HIS A 57 1.27 -4.62 0.80
CA HIS A 57 1.61 -4.72 -0.61
C HIS A 57 2.85 -3.90 -1.04
N GLN A 58 3.18 -2.83 -0.32
CA GLN A 58 4.27 -1.92 -0.69
C GLN A 58 5.56 -2.15 0.11
N GLN A 59 5.49 -2.84 1.24
CA GLN A 59 6.64 -3.09 2.10
C GLN A 59 7.22 -4.48 1.85
N LEU A 60 8.49 -4.50 1.45
CA LEU A 60 9.30 -5.72 1.44
C LEU A 60 9.74 -6.01 2.88
N HIS A 61 9.06 -6.95 3.54
CA HIS A 61 9.51 -7.49 4.81
C HIS A 61 10.64 -8.49 4.56
N LEU A 62 11.87 -8.03 4.81
CA LEU A 62 13.07 -8.87 4.74
C LEU A 62 13.39 -9.43 6.13
N THR A 63 13.80 -10.70 6.20
CA THR A 63 14.46 -11.20 7.41
C THR A 63 15.78 -10.46 7.61
N VAL A 64 16.40 -10.58 8.80
CA VAL A 64 17.71 -9.96 9.05
C VAL A 64 18.74 -10.43 8.01
N ASN A 65 18.75 -11.73 7.69
CA ASN A 65 19.65 -12.29 6.70
C ASN A 65 19.36 -11.77 5.28
N ASP A 66 18.08 -11.70 4.88
CA ASP A 66 17.73 -11.19 3.55
C ASP A 66 18.05 -9.71 3.41
N ARG A 67 17.91 -8.94 4.51
CA ARG A 67 18.32 -7.54 4.57
C ARG A 67 19.81 -7.40 4.34
N ASP A 68 20.64 -8.21 5.00
CA ASP A 68 22.10 -8.15 4.84
C ASP A 68 22.52 -8.50 3.41
N ILE A 69 21.92 -9.54 2.81
CA ILE A 69 22.12 -9.90 1.40
C ILE A 69 21.70 -8.74 0.49
N PHE A 70 20.55 -8.13 0.74
CA PHE A 70 20.02 -7.03 -0.04
C PHE A 70 20.93 -5.79 0.03
N ILE A 71 21.36 -5.39 1.23
CA ILE A 71 22.28 -4.26 1.43
C ILE A 71 23.65 -4.55 0.81
N GLN A 72 24.15 -5.78 0.91
CA GLN A 72 25.39 -6.18 0.28
C GLN A 72 25.31 -6.11 -1.24
N ALA A 73 24.19 -6.56 -1.83
CA ALA A 73 23.95 -6.46 -3.27
C ALA A 73 23.81 -5.01 -3.76
N LEU A 74 23.23 -4.11 -2.95
CA LEU A 74 23.17 -2.68 -3.27
C LEU A 74 24.56 -2.02 -3.17
N SER A 75 25.34 -2.36 -2.15
CA SER A 75 26.67 -1.78 -1.92
C SER A 75 27.71 -2.32 -2.89
N ASN A 76 27.57 -3.58 -3.31
CA ASN A 76 28.46 -4.28 -4.22
C ASN A 76 27.63 -4.96 -5.32
N PRO A 77 27.14 -4.19 -6.31
CA PRO A 77 26.27 -4.73 -7.34
C PRO A 77 26.99 -5.83 -8.14
N PRO A 78 26.42 -7.05 -8.22
CA PRO A 78 27.03 -8.15 -8.95
C PRO A 78 27.02 -7.86 -10.46
N ARG A 79 27.97 -8.44 -11.18
CA ARG A 79 27.99 -8.34 -12.65
C ARG A 79 26.76 -9.05 -13.23
N PRO A 80 26.09 -8.48 -14.25
CA PRO A 80 24.96 -9.11 -14.92
C PRO A 80 25.30 -10.50 -15.46
N SER A 81 24.41 -11.47 -15.27
CA SER A 81 24.60 -12.82 -15.82
C SER A 81 24.48 -12.82 -17.35
N THR A 82 25.10 -13.83 -17.99
CA THR A 82 24.99 -14.01 -19.45
C THR A 82 23.55 -14.21 -19.91
N GLN A 83 22.70 -14.84 -19.08
CA GLN A 83 21.27 -14.99 -19.34
C GLN A 83 20.52 -13.67 -19.25
N LEU A 84 20.80 -12.84 -18.23
CA LEU A 84 20.19 -11.50 -18.10
C LEU A 84 20.56 -10.62 -19.30
N LEU A 85 21.83 -10.64 -19.73
CA LEU A 85 22.27 -9.89 -20.92
C LEU A 85 21.56 -10.36 -22.20
N LYS A 86 21.30 -11.66 -22.36
CA LYS A 86 20.51 -12.19 -23.48
C LYS A 86 19.05 -11.72 -23.42
N ALA A 87 18.41 -11.79 -22.25
CA ALA A 87 17.02 -11.34 -22.07
C ALA A 87 16.85 -9.85 -22.39
N VAL A 88 17.78 -8.99 -21.95
CA VAL A 88 17.77 -7.55 -22.28
C VAL A 88 17.87 -7.32 -23.79
N LYS A 89 18.73 -8.09 -24.50
CA LYS A 89 18.83 -7.99 -25.97
C LYS A 89 17.53 -8.37 -26.67
N VAL A 90 16.83 -9.39 -26.18
CA VAL A 90 15.51 -9.80 -26.70
C VAL A 90 14.47 -8.71 -26.46
N TYR A 91 14.38 -8.20 -25.22
CA TYR A 91 13.44 -7.14 -24.86
C TYR A 91 13.63 -5.87 -25.72
N LYS A 92 14.87 -5.41 -25.90
CA LYS A 92 15.18 -4.22 -26.72
C LYS A 92 14.74 -4.38 -28.17
N LYS A 93 14.87 -5.58 -28.76
CA LYS A 93 14.41 -5.85 -30.13
C LYS A 93 12.88 -5.83 -30.25
N ALA A 94 12.16 -6.24 -29.22
CA ALA A 94 10.70 -6.28 -29.22
C ALA A 94 10.04 -4.90 -28.99
N PHE A 95 10.74 -3.96 -28.35
CA PHE A 95 10.19 -2.64 -27.98
C PHE A 95 10.74 -1.46 -28.82
N THR A 96 11.67 -1.71 -29.76
CA THR A 96 12.28 -0.67 -30.62
C THR A 96 12.02 -0.94 -32.11
N GLY A 97 10.91 -1.60 -32.44
CA GLY A 97 10.46 -1.88 -33.81
C GLY A 97 9.08 -1.31 -34.06
#